data_AF-A0A941G6I7-F1
#
_entry.id   AF-A0A941G6I7-F1
#
_cell.length_a   1.000
_cell.length_b   1.000
_cell.length_c   1.000
_cell.angle_alpha   90.00
_cell.angle_beta   90.00
_cell.angle_gamma   90.00
#
_symmetry.space_group_name_H-M   'P 1'
#
loop_
_entity.id
_entity.type
_entity.pdbx_description
1 polymer ?
#
loop_
_entity_poly.entity_id
_entity_poly.type
_entity_poly.pdbx_seq_one_letter_code
_entity_poly.pdbx_strand_id
1 'polypeptide(L)' 'RVIAHPKVIGGGESYSVPFDVSKLAAGQDYTYFCPSPGPSAMMKGTLKLVD' A
#
# COMPACT_ATOMS: atom_id res chain seq x y z
N ARG A 1 11.09 -0.84 -3.76
CA ARG A 1 10.45 -0.05 -4.86
C ARG A 1 9.02 0.26 -4.43
N VAL A 2 8.56 1.50 -4.60
CA VAL A 2 7.18 1.90 -4.29
C VAL A 2 6.36 1.89 -5.58
N ILE A 3 5.22 1.21 -5.59
CA ILE A 3 4.34 1.08 -6.76
C ILE A 3 3.28 2.18 -6.77
N ALA A 4 2.74 2.47 -5.59
CA ALA A 4 1.83 3.56 -5.31
C ALA A 4 2.02 3.98 -3.86
N HIS A 5 1.85 5.27 -3.56
CA HIS A 5 1.82 5.78 -2.20
C HIS A 5 0.76 6.87 -2.05
N PRO A 6 -0.11 6.78 -1.03
CA PRO A 6 -0.98 7.88 -0.67
C PRO A 6 -0.18 9.05 -0.09
N LYS A 7 -0.75 10.25 -0.16
CA LYS A 7 -0.30 11.35 0.70
C LYS A 7 -0.61 11.00 2.16
N VAL A 8 0.25 11.43 3.07
CA VAL A 8 0.01 11.25 4.51
C VAL A 8 -1.24 12.07 4.87
N ILE A 9 -2.22 11.38 5.44
CA ILE A 9 -3.50 11.96 5.88
C ILE A 9 -3.59 11.95 7.40
N GLY A 10 -4.21 12.98 7.97
CA GLY A 10 -4.44 13.11 9.42
C GLY A 10 -5.69 12.34 9.90
N GLY A 11 -5.98 12.46 11.19
CA GLY A 11 -7.17 11.86 11.78
C GLY A 11 -8.46 12.48 11.22
N GLY A 12 -9.32 11.65 10.63
CA GLY A 12 -10.60 12.07 10.03
C GLY A 12 -10.55 12.29 8.51
N GLU A 13 -9.37 12.23 7.90
CA GLU A 13 -9.20 12.32 6.45
C GLU A 13 -9.20 10.92 5.81
N SER A 14 -9.65 10.85 4.56
CA SER A 14 -9.62 9.63 3.74
C SER A 14 -9.00 9.94 2.39
N TYR A 15 -8.16 9.06 1.89
CA TYR A 15 -7.53 9.22 0.58
C TYR A 15 -7.52 7.90 -0.18
N SER A 16 -7.85 7.99 -1.47
CA SER A 16 -7.81 6.86 -2.40
C SER A 16 -6.77 7.15 -3.48
N VAL A 17 -5.92 6.17 -3.79
CA VAL A 17 -4.94 6.27 -4.87
C VAL A 17 -5.31 5.27 -5.95
N PRO A 18 -5.73 5.72 -7.15
CA PRO A 18 -5.78 4.85 -8.30
C PRO A 18 -4.35 4.50 -8.72
N PHE A 19 -4.07 3.22 -8.91
CA PHE A 19 -2.80 2.75 -9.42
C PHE A 19 -3.02 1.72 -10.52
N ASP A 20 -2.07 1.66 -11.43
CA ASP A 20 -2.13 0.75 -12.57
C ASP A 20 -1.83 -0.69 -12.11
N VAL A 21 -2.80 -1.58 -12.26
CA VAL A 21 -2.65 -3.02 -11.94
C VAL A 21 -1.60 -3.66 -12.85
N SER A 22 -1.36 -3.10 -14.04
CA SER A 22 -0.28 -3.52 -14.95
C SER A 22 1.13 -3.43 -14.34
N LYS A 23 1.29 -2.67 -13.25
CA LYS A 23 2.56 -2.57 -12.50
C LYS A 23 2.72 -3.69 -11.48
N LEU A 24 1.67 -4.48 -11.23
CA LEU A 24 1.70 -5.67 -10.39
C LEU A 24 1.93 -6.89 -11.31
N ALA A 25 2.98 -7.65 -11.01
CA ALA A 25 3.27 -8.92 -11.65
C ALA A 25 2.52 -10.04 -10.94
N ALA A 26 1.83 -10.88 -11.71
CA ALA A 26 1.20 -12.10 -11.20
C ALA A 26 2.27 -13.01 -10.55
N GLY A 27 2.03 -13.42 -9.30
CA GLY A 27 2.97 -14.25 -8.54
C GLY A 27 4.06 -13.50 -7.77
N GLN A 28 4.09 -12.16 -7.78
CA GLN A 28 4.93 -11.40 -6.85
C GLN A 28 4.19 -11.07 -5.55
N ASP A 29 4.87 -11.31 -4.42
CA ASP A 29 4.42 -10.83 -3.11
C ASP A 29 4.70 -9.33 -3.00
N TYR A 30 3.62 -8.54 -2.96
CA TYR A 30 3.70 -7.12 -2.64
C TYR A 30 3.39 -6.89 -1.17
N THR A 31 4.03 -5.90 -0.56
CA THR A 31 3.76 -5.54 0.84
C THR A 31 3.23 -4.12 0.88
N TYR A 32 2.07 -3.93 1.50
CA TYR A 32 1.59 -2.60 1.86
C TYR A 32 1.99 -2.34 3.31
N PHE A 33 2.46 -1.14 3.60
CA PHE A 33 2.77 -0.71 4.97
C PHE A 33 2.54 0.79 5.12
N CYS A 34 2.17 1.20 6.34
CA CYS A 34 2.10 2.63 6.69
C CYS A 34 3.51 3.12 7.05
N PRO A 35 4.08 4.12 6.34
CA PRO A 35 5.42 4.62 6.61
C PRO A 35 5.51 5.50 7.87
N SER A 36 4.39 5.80 8.53
CA SER A 36 4.39 6.64 9.74
C SER A 36 5.18 5.99 10.88
N PRO A 37 6.05 6.75 11.57
CA PRO A 37 6.81 6.25 12.71
C PRO A 37 5.85 5.89 13.84
N GLY A 38 5.72 4.59 14.14
CA GLY A 38 4.81 4.06 15.16
C GLY A 38 3.96 2.90 14.63
N PRO A 39 2.83 3.16 13.93
CA PRO A 39 1.91 2.11 13.50
C PRO A 39 2.45 1.21 12.37
N SER A 40 3.63 1.49 11.82
CA SER A 40 4.30 0.67 10.79
C SER A 40 4.55 -0.79 11.21
N ALA A 41 4.59 -1.09 12.50
CA ALA A 41 4.76 -2.45 13.02
C ALA A 41 3.49 -3.32 12.85
N MET A 42 2.31 -2.70 12.91
CA MET A 42 1.01 -3.37 12.92
C MET A 42 0.25 -3.17 11.60
N MET A 43 0.40 -2.00 10.97
CA MET A 43 -0.15 -1.69 9.66
C MET A 43 0.80 -2.13 8.54
N LYS A 44 1.02 -3.43 8.44
CA LYS A 44 1.73 -4.07 7.33
C LYS A 44 1.02 -5.35 6.92
N GLY A 45 0.94 -5.62 5.63
CA GLY A 45 0.33 -6.84 5.12
C GLY A 45 0.77 -7.15 3.70
N THR A 46 0.48 -8.37 3.27
CA THR A 46 0.82 -8.84 1.93
C THR A 46 -0.35 -8.60 0.98
N LEU A 47 -0.09 -7.89 -0.10
CA LEU A 47 -0.97 -7.73 -1.24
C LEU A 47 -0.57 -8.75 -2.31
N LYS A 48 -1.47 -9.67 -2.62
CA LYS A 48 -1.30 -10.66 -3.68
C LYS A 48 -2.27 -10.32 -4.81
N LEU A 49 -1.76 -10.32 -6.04
CA LEU A 49 -2.60 -10.31 -7.23
C LEU A 49 -3.07 -11.74 -7.48
N VAL A 50 -4.36 -11.99 -7.29
CA VAL A 50 -5.03 -13.27 -7.59
C VAL A 50 -6.04 -12.99 -8.69
N ASP A 51 -6.14 -13.90 -9.66
CA ASP A 51 -7.13 -13.88 -10.76
C ASP A 51 -8.57 -13.91 -10.22
#